data_AF-A0A2X5PW54-F1
#
_entry.id   AF-A0A2X5PW54-F1
#
_cell.length_a   1.000
_cell.length_b   1.000
_cell.length_c   1.000
_cell.angle_alpha   90.00
_cell.angle_beta   90.00
_cell.angle_gamma   90.00
#
_symmetry.space_group_name_H-M   'P 1'
#
loop_
_entity.id
_entity.type
_entity.pdbx_description
1 polymer ?
#
loop_
_entity_poly.entity_id
_entity_poly.type
_entity_poly.pdbx_seq_one_letter_code
_entity_poly.pdbx_strand_id
1 'polypeptide(L)'
;MQNSNTAPCPSPAESPPMNSRGKVVIASLVGTAIEFFDFYIYATAAVIVFPHIFFPQGDATVATLQSLATFAIAFVARPIGSAIFGHFGDRIGRKATLVASLLTMGISTVAIGLLPGYATIGVAAPLLLALARFGQGLGLGGEWGGAALLATENAPAKKRALYGSFPQLGAPIGFFFANGTFLLLSWLLDDQQFMSWGWRVPFILSAILVIIGLYVRVSLHESPVFAKVKKEKKQVKVPIGTLLTQYPGATLLGTFIMLATYTLFYIMTVYAMSYGTTPAPAGLGFPVPASSGC
;
A
#
# COMPACT_ATOMS: atom_id res chain seq x y z
N MET A 1 -9.22 -26.41 -67.82
CA MET A 1 -10.04 -25.77 -66.78
C MET A 1 -9.22 -25.76 -65.50
N GLN A 2 -8.70 -24.59 -65.11
CA GLN A 2 -7.84 -24.41 -63.93
C GLN A 2 -8.72 -24.40 -62.67
N ASN A 3 -8.45 -25.33 -61.75
CA ASN A 3 -9.07 -25.37 -60.43
C ASN A 3 -8.53 -24.21 -59.59
N SER A 4 -9.38 -23.22 -59.34
CA SER A 4 -9.12 -22.12 -58.42
C SER A 4 -9.14 -22.63 -56.97
N ASN A 5 -7.95 -22.79 -56.38
CA ASN A 5 -7.76 -22.92 -54.94
C ASN A 5 -8.21 -21.62 -54.24
N THR A 6 -9.41 -21.61 -53.69
CA THR A 6 -9.85 -20.56 -52.76
C THR A 6 -9.22 -20.83 -51.39
N ALA A 7 -8.23 -20.02 -51.01
CA ALA A 7 -7.71 -20.01 -49.65
C ALA A 7 -8.82 -19.59 -48.67
N PRO A 8 -8.99 -20.27 -47.53
CA PRO A 8 -9.98 -19.88 -46.53
C PRO A 8 -9.61 -18.51 -45.93
N CYS A 9 -10.60 -17.61 -45.80
CA CYS A 9 -10.43 -16.32 -45.14
C CYS A 9 -9.84 -16.51 -43.72
N PRO A 10 -8.90 -15.66 -43.29
CA PRO A 10 -8.42 -15.71 -41.92
C PRO A 10 -9.59 -15.40 -40.98
N SER A 11 -9.92 -16.35 -40.11
CA SER A 11 -10.85 -16.14 -39.00
C SER A 11 -10.45 -14.88 -38.23
N PRO A 12 -11.37 -13.99 -37.84
CA PRO A 12 -11.03 -12.82 -37.04
C PRO A 12 -10.30 -13.30 -35.79
N ALA A 13 -9.04 -12.91 -35.66
CA ALA A 13 -8.23 -13.26 -34.50
C ALA A 13 -8.96 -12.72 -33.27
N GLU A 14 -9.44 -13.65 -32.43
CA GLU A 14 -10.13 -13.34 -31.18
C GLU A 14 -9.22 -12.44 -30.35
N SER A 15 -9.57 -11.15 -30.29
CA SER A 15 -8.78 -10.15 -29.59
C SER A 15 -8.81 -10.51 -28.12
N PRO A 16 -7.67 -10.64 -27.42
CA PRO A 16 -7.67 -11.04 -26.03
C PRO A 16 -8.55 -10.10 -25.20
N PRO A 17 -9.28 -10.59 -24.19
CA PRO A 17 -10.19 -9.78 -23.40
C PRO A 17 -9.45 -8.59 -22.79
N MET A 18 -9.84 -7.38 -23.18
CA MET A 18 -9.22 -6.14 -22.70
C MET A 18 -10.01 -5.58 -21.51
N ASN A 19 -9.32 -5.17 -20.46
CA ASN A 19 -9.97 -4.47 -19.37
C ASN A 19 -10.49 -3.10 -19.84
N SER A 20 -11.71 -2.74 -19.41
CA SER A 20 -12.18 -1.37 -19.55
C SER A 20 -11.24 -0.43 -18.80
N ARG A 21 -10.78 0.62 -19.48
CA ARG A 21 -9.80 1.58 -18.94
C ARG A 21 -10.26 2.23 -17.63
N GLY A 22 -11.53 2.61 -17.56
CA GLY A 22 -12.14 3.17 -16.33
C GLY A 22 -12.16 2.15 -15.20
N LYS A 23 -12.40 0.88 -15.51
CA LYS A 23 -12.37 -0.21 -14.52
C LYS A 23 -10.97 -0.39 -13.93
N VAL A 24 -9.92 -0.32 -14.74
CA VAL A 24 -8.52 -0.43 -14.25
C VAL A 24 -8.15 0.77 -13.36
N VAL A 25 -8.55 1.98 -13.76
CA VAL A 25 -8.28 3.20 -12.99
C VAL A 25 -8.97 3.16 -11.63
N ILE A 26 -10.27 2.84 -11.60
CA ILE A 26 -11.04 2.71 -10.36
C ILE A 26 -10.46 1.58 -9.50
N ALA A 27 -10.11 0.45 -10.11
CA ALA A 27 -9.52 -0.67 -9.39
C ALA A 27 -8.20 -0.34 -8.72
N SER A 28 -7.34 0.39 -9.42
CA SER A 28 -6.05 0.81 -8.89
C SER A 28 -6.24 1.85 -7.78
N LEU A 29 -7.14 2.82 -7.99
CA LEU A 29 -7.49 3.83 -6.98
C LEU A 29 -8.03 3.21 -5.70
N VAL A 30 -9.03 2.33 -5.81
CA VAL A 30 -9.66 1.65 -4.66
C VAL A 30 -8.64 0.79 -3.93
N GLY A 31 -7.85 0.00 -4.66
CA GLY A 31 -6.79 -0.81 -4.07
C GLY A 31 -5.81 0.01 -3.23
N THR A 32 -5.32 1.12 -3.79
CA THR A 32 -4.40 2.02 -3.06
C THR A 32 -5.10 2.77 -1.93
N ALA A 33 -6.38 3.13 -2.05
CA ALA A 33 -7.12 3.75 -0.95
C ALA A 33 -7.25 2.82 0.27
N ILE A 34 -7.54 1.53 0.04
CA ILE A 34 -7.59 0.51 1.09
C ILE A 34 -6.21 0.34 1.74
N GLU A 35 -5.16 0.31 0.92
CA GLU A 35 -3.79 0.19 1.38
C GLU A 35 -3.41 1.33 2.35
N PHE A 36 -3.69 2.57 1.94
CA PHE A 36 -3.39 3.72 2.77
C PHE A 36 -4.32 3.84 3.97
N PHE A 37 -5.59 3.43 3.86
CA PHE A 37 -6.48 3.32 5.00
C PHE A 37 -5.86 2.45 6.10
N ASP A 38 -5.47 1.21 5.77
CA ASP A 38 -4.83 0.27 6.69
C ASP A 38 -3.51 0.80 7.29
N PHE A 39 -2.73 1.49 6.46
CA PHE A 39 -1.48 2.10 6.92
C PHE A 39 -1.73 3.22 7.94
N TYR A 40 -2.70 4.10 7.68
CA TYR A 40 -3.02 5.23 8.56
C TYR A 40 -3.73 4.79 9.83
N ILE A 41 -4.65 3.83 9.80
CA ILE A 41 -5.28 3.33 11.03
C ILE A 41 -4.25 2.72 11.98
N TYR A 42 -3.24 2.02 11.44
CA TYR A 42 -2.12 1.53 12.24
C TYR A 42 -1.31 2.71 12.78
N ALA A 43 -0.94 3.67 11.92
CA ALA A 43 -0.14 4.82 12.34
C ALA A 43 -0.78 5.57 13.52
N THR A 44 -2.07 5.85 13.42
CA THR A 44 -2.86 6.49 14.47
C THR A 44 -2.89 5.63 15.74
N ALA A 45 -3.21 4.34 15.62
CA ALA A 45 -3.26 3.44 16.78
C ALA A 45 -1.89 3.24 17.44
N ALA A 46 -0.80 3.25 16.67
CA ALA A 46 0.56 3.14 17.19
C ALA A 46 0.95 4.33 18.07
N VAL A 47 0.34 5.49 17.85
CA VAL A 47 0.57 6.68 18.67
C VAL A 47 -0.36 6.70 19.88
N ILE A 48 -1.66 6.45 19.69
CA ILE A 48 -2.67 6.75 20.74
C ILE A 48 -3.19 5.52 21.49
N VAL A 49 -2.94 4.29 21.01
CA VAL A 49 -3.54 3.06 21.56
C VAL A 49 -2.50 2.04 21.98
N PHE A 50 -1.64 1.62 21.04
CA PHE A 50 -0.75 0.48 21.23
C PHE A 50 0.21 0.60 22.43
N PRO A 51 0.77 1.78 22.77
CA PRO A 51 1.57 1.95 23.98
C PRO A 51 0.86 1.47 25.26
N HIS A 52 -0.46 1.62 25.32
CA HIS A 52 -1.29 1.26 26.48
C HIS A 52 -1.80 -0.18 26.44
N ILE A 53 -1.90 -0.78 25.25
CA ILE A 53 -2.54 -2.10 25.06
C ILE A 53 -1.54 -3.23 24.87
N PHE A 54 -0.46 -3.00 24.11
CA PHE A 54 0.45 -4.06 23.66
C PHE A 54 1.80 -4.07 24.35
N PHE A 55 2.15 -3.05 25.12
CA PHE A 55 3.46 -2.95 25.77
C PHE A 55 3.34 -2.97 27.30
N PRO A 56 4.41 -3.37 28.02
CA PRO A 56 4.43 -3.36 29.47
C PRO A 56 4.13 -1.96 30.01
N GLN A 57 3.23 -1.88 30.99
CA GLN A 57 2.90 -0.62 31.64
C GLN A 57 3.99 -0.28 32.67
N GLY A 58 4.63 0.87 32.48
CA GLY A 58 5.78 1.33 33.25
C GLY A 58 6.19 2.71 32.77
N ASP A 59 7.32 2.82 32.08
CA ASP A 59 7.73 4.07 31.44
C ASP A 59 6.94 4.30 30.14
N ALA A 60 6.12 5.35 30.12
CA ALA A 60 5.30 5.74 28.97
C ALA A 60 6.13 6.07 27.72
N THR A 61 7.34 6.62 27.91
CA THR A 61 8.27 6.92 26.81
C THR A 61 8.75 5.63 26.16
N VAL A 62 9.10 4.63 26.98
CA VAL A 62 9.55 3.32 26.49
C VAL A 62 8.44 2.61 25.72
N ALA A 63 7.22 2.59 26.24
CA ALA A 63 6.07 1.97 25.55
C ALA A 63 5.79 2.65 24.20
N THR A 64 5.89 3.98 24.14
CA THR A 64 5.74 4.76 22.90
C THR A 64 6.84 4.43 21.90
N LEU A 65 8.10 4.40 22.34
CA LEU A 65 9.24 4.04 21.48
C LEU A 65 9.10 2.62 20.94
N GLN A 66 8.66 1.67 21.76
CA GLN A 66 8.42 0.29 21.31
C GLN A 66 7.28 0.22 20.28
N SER A 67 6.20 0.96 20.50
CA SER A 67 5.10 1.05 19.53
C SER A 67 5.58 1.63 18.18
N LEU A 68 6.33 2.72 18.20
CA LEU A 68 6.92 3.31 16.99
C LEU A 68 7.96 2.37 16.34
N ALA A 69 8.71 1.61 17.12
CA ALA A 69 9.62 0.59 16.60
C ALA A 69 8.84 -0.49 15.85
N THR A 70 7.69 -0.94 16.35
CA THR A 70 6.83 -1.87 15.57
C THR A 70 6.33 -1.24 14.29
N PHE A 71 5.96 0.05 14.31
CA PHE A 71 5.58 0.77 13.08
C PHE A 71 6.69 0.73 12.02
N ALA A 72 7.95 0.90 12.45
CA ALA A 72 9.13 0.89 11.60
C ALA A 72 9.37 -0.46 10.89
N ILE A 73 8.92 -1.59 11.47
CA ILE A 73 9.07 -2.94 10.88
C ILE A 73 8.50 -3.00 9.46
N ALA A 74 7.39 -2.30 9.20
CA ALA A 74 6.79 -2.29 7.87
C ALA A 74 7.71 -1.70 6.80
N PHE A 75 8.59 -0.75 7.15
CA PHE A 75 9.52 -0.16 6.19
C PHE A 75 10.62 -1.12 5.78
N VAL A 76 11.03 -2.04 6.66
CA VAL A 76 11.96 -3.13 6.33
C VAL A 76 11.25 -4.23 5.54
N ALA A 77 10.00 -4.54 5.91
CA ALA A 77 9.20 -5.54 5.22
C ALA A 77 8.86 -5.14 3.78
N ARG A 78 8.67 -3.84 3.48
CA ARG A 78 8.30 -3.35 2.15
C ARG A 78 9.27 -3.75 1.04
N PRO A 79 10.59 -3.47 1.11
CA PRO A 79 11.55 -3.93 0.10
C PRO A 79 11.54 -5.45 -0.09
N ILE A 80 11.39 -6.21 0.99
CA ILE A 80 11.30 -7.68 0.95
C ILE A 80 10.03 -8.10 0.21
N GLY A 81 8.89 -7.48 0.53
CA GLY A 81 7.62 -7.68 -0.16
C GLY A 81 7.70 -7.33 -1.64
N SER A 82 8.28 -6.18 -2.00
CA SER A 82 8.49 -5.78 -3.39
C SER A 82 9.35 -6.78 -4.16
N ALA A 83 10.38 -7.35 -3.53
CA ALA A 83 11.20 -8.38 -4.15
C ALA A 83 10.42 -9.69 -4.36
N ILE A 84 9.71 -10.16 -3.33
CA ILE A 84 8.93 -11.41 -3.39
C ILE A 84 7.80 -11.29 -4.41
N PHE A 85 6.91 -10.30 -4.23
CA PHE A 85 5.76 -10.10 -5.09
C PHE A 85 6.18 -9.63 -6.49
N GLY A 86 7.23 -8.82 -6.64
CA GLY A 86 7.77 -8.49 -7.96
C GLY A 86 8.24 -9.73 -8.73
N HIS A 87 9.03 -10.60 -8.08
CA HIS A 87 9.49 -11.86 -8.68
C HIS A 87 8.31 -12.74 -9.13
N PHE A 88 7.35 -12.97 -8.25
CA PHE A 88 6.18 -13.80 -8.58
C PHE A 88 5.23 -13.12 -9.58
N GLY A 89 5.13 -11.79 -9.57
CA GLY A 89 4.36 -11.00 -10.52
C GLY A 89 4.84 -11.19 -11.96
N ASP A 90 6.15 -11.16 -12.16
CA ASP A 90 6.74 -11.33 -13.49
C ASP A 90 6.80 -12.80 -13.94
N ARG A 91 6.72 -13.76 -13.01
CA ARG A 91 6.81 -15.20 -13.30
C ARG A 91 5.44 -15.90 -13.40
N ILE A 92 4.58 -15.70 -12.40
CA ILE A 92 3.29 -16.40 -12.24
C ILE A 92 2.16 -15.57 -12.88
N GLY A 93 2.20 -14.24 -12.71
CA GLY A 93 1.21 -13.32 -13.25
C GLY A 93 0.96 -12.13 -12.33
N ARG A 94 0.78 -10.95 -12.92
CA ARG A 94 0.56 -9.70 -12.17
C ARG A 94 -0.72 -9.78 -11.33
N LYS A 95 -1.78 -10.37 -11.87
CA LYS A 95 -3.08 -10.47 -11.18
C LYS A 95 -3.00 -11.34 -9.93
N ALA A 96 -2.42 -12.54 -10.06
CA ALA A 96 -2.36 -13.50 -8.96
C ALA A 96 -1.52 -12.96 -7.80
N THR A 97 -0.40 -12.34 -8.13
CA THR A 97 0.47 -11.68 -7.16
C THR A 97 -0.24 -10.54 -6.45
N LEU A 98 -0.95 -9.67 -7.17
CA LEU A 98 -1.73 -8.57 -6.59
C LEU A 98 -2.83 -9.08 -5.64
N VAL A 99 -3.46 -10.20 -5.95
CA VAL A 99 -4.43 -10.80 -5.01
C VAL A 99 -3.73 -11.32 -3.75
N ALA A 100 -2.59 -12.00 -3.91
CA ALA A 100 -1.83 -12.55 -2.78
C ALA A 100 -1.31 -11.45 -1.84
N SER A 101 -0.79 -10.35 -2.39
CA SER A 101 -0.33 -9.20 -1.59
C SER A 101 -1.47 -8.52 -0.83
N LEU A 102 -2.64 -8.36 -1.46
CA LEU A 102 -3.80 -7.73 -0.83
C LEU A 102 -4.30 -8.59 0.33
N LEU A 103 -4.39 -9.90 0.14
CA LEU A 103 -4.80 -10.83 1.20
C LEU A 103 -3.79 -10.86 2.35
N THR A 104 -2.48 -10.89 2.03
CA THR A 104 -1.41 -10.86 3.05
C THR A 104 -1.55 -9.62 3.94
N MET A 105 -1.76 -8.47 3.30
CA MET A 105 -1.96 -7.20 4.00
C MET A 105 -3.26 -7.19 4.81
N GLY A 106 -4.39 -7.48 4.17
CA GLY A 106 -5.72 -7.41 4.78
C GLY A 106 -5.91 -8.37 5.95
N ILE A 107 -5.45 -9.62 5.81
CA ILE A 107 -5.49 -10.61 6.90
C ILE A 107 -4.67 -10.11 8.09
N SER A 108 -3.49 -9.52 7.83
CA SER A 108 -2.65 -8.95 8.88
C SER A 108 -3.34 -7.78 9.59
N THR A 109 -4.01 -6.89 8.84
CA THR A 109 -4.79 -5.77 9.41
C THR A 109 -5.89 -6.28 10.33
N VAL A 110 -6.70 -7.24 9.87
CA VAL A 110 -7.79 -7.81 10.66
C VAL A 110 -7.26 -8.54 11.90
N ALA A 111 -6.16 -9.28 11.75
CA ALA A 111 -5.51 -9.96 12.87
C ALA A 111 -5.14 -8.98 13.99
N ILE A 112 -4.60 -7.79 13.67
CA ILE A 112 -4.28 -6.75 14.65
C ILE A 112 -5.52 -6.33 15.45
N GLY A 113 -6.65 -6.13 14.77
CA GLY A 113 -7.93 -5.80 15.42
C GLY A 113 -8.43 -6.87 16.39
N LEU A 114 -7.99 -8.12 16.23
CA LEU A 114 -8.39 -9.26 17.05
C LEU A 114 -7.36 -9.64 18.13
N LEU A 115 -6.15 -9.06 18.12
CA LEU A 115 -5.10 -9.44 19.05
C LEU A 115 -5.43 -9.06 20.51
N PRO A 116 -5.29 -9.98 21.48
CA PRO A 116 -5.41 -9.63 22.89
C PRO A 116 -4.21 -8.80 23.35
N GLY A 117 -4.41 -7.97 24.38
CA GLY A 117 -3.39 -7.06 24.89
C GLY A 117 -2.34 -7.74 25.78
N TYR A 118 -1.34 -6.97 26.19
CA TYR A 118 -0.25 -7.40 27.07
C TYR A 118 -0.77 -7.94 28.41
N ALA A 119 -1.84 -7.35 28.95
CA ALA A 119 -2.45 -7.81 30.20
C ALA A 119 -2.97 -9.27 30.12
N THR A 120 -3.28 -9.77 28.92
CA THR A 120 -3.83 -11.12 28.72
C THR A 120 -2.76 -12.13 28.31
N ILE A 121 -1.86 -11.76 27.39
CA ILE A 121 -0.89 -12.70 26.79
C ILE A 121 0.58 -12.28 26.96
N GLY A 122 0.85 -11.23 27.73
CA GLY A 122 2.20 -10.73 28.01
C GLY A 122 2.99 -10.38 26.76
N VAL A 123 4.26 -10.78 26.74
CA VAL A 123 5.23 -10.49 25.66
C VAL A 123 4.80 -11.05 24.30
N ALA A 124 3.87 -12.01 24.25
CA ALA A 124 3.31 -12.46 22.97
C ALA A 124 2.51 -11.35 22.25
N ALA A 125 1.89 -10.41 22.97
CA ALA A 125 1.09 -9.34 22.37
C ALA A 125 1.91 -8.44 21.42
N PRO A 126 3.04 -7.84 21.84
CA PRO A 126 3.85 -7.01 20.95
C PRO A 126 4.57 -7.83 19.86
N LEU A 127 4.87 -9.11 20.10
CA LEU A 127 5.46 -9.99 19.08
C LEU A 127 4.48 -10.32 17.96
N LEU A 128 3.23 -10.64 18.29
CA LEU A 128 2.18 -10.89 17.31
C LEU A 128 1.80 -9.60 16.56
N LEU A 129 1.78 -8.47 17.26
CA LEU A 129 1.61 -7.15 16.63
C LEU A 129 2.73 -6.89 15.60
N ALA A 130 3.99 -7.13 15.98
CA ALA A 130 5.14 -6.99 15.10
C ALA A 130 5.08 -7.94 13.89
N LEU A 131 4.66 -9.19 14.09
CA LEU A 131 4.48 -10.17 13.01
C LEU A 131 3.39 -9.74 12.03
N ALA A 132 2.24 -9.31 12.54
CA ALA A 132 1.17 -8.79 11.70
C ALA A 132 1.62 -7.51 10.97
N ARG A 133 2.37 -6.63 11.62
CA ARG A 133 2.93 -5.43 10.98
C ARG A 133 3.94 -5.76 9.88
N PHE A 134 4.75 -6.79 10.09
CA PHE A 134 5.62 -7.32 9.05
C PHE A 134 4.82 -7.85 7.85
N GLY A 135 3.75 -8.61 8.11
CA GLY A 135 2.81 -9.08 7.08
C GLY A 135 2.15 -7.94 6.29
N GLN A 136 1.67 -6.90 6.97
CA GLN A 136 1.15 -5.69 6.32
C GLN A 136 2.21 -5.04 5.41
N GLY A 137 3.44 -4.88 5.91
CA GLY A 137 4.52 -4.28 5.13
C GLY A 137 4.95 -5.12 3.92
N LEU A 138 4.96 -6.45 4.05
CA LEU A 138 5.20 -7.36 2.93
C LEU A 138 4.15 -7.19 1.84
N GLY A 139 2.86 -7.28 2.21
CA GLY A 139 1.76 -7.13 1.25
C GLY A 139 1.86 -5.80 0.51
N LEU A 140 2.02 -4.71 1.26
CA LEU A 140 2.16 -3.36 0.72
C LEU A 140 3.30 -3.22 -0.30
N GLY A 141 4.44 -3.87 -0.05
CA GLY A 141 5.58 -3.85 -0.98
C GLY A 141 5.26 -4.36 -2.39
N GLY A 142 4.34 -5.31 -2.52
CA GLY A 142 3.88 -5.83 -3.82
C GLY A 142 2.80 -4.99 -4.50
N GLU A 143 2.08 -4.19 -3.73
CA GLU A 143 0.82 -3.58 -4.14
C GLU A 143 0.99 -2.35 -5.03
N TRP A 144 1.73 -1.37 -4.51
CA TRP A 144 1.86 -0.06 -5.15
C TRP A 144 2.46 -0.17 -6.56
N GLY A 145 3.55 -0.94 -6.70
CA GLY A 145 4.21 -1.16 -7.99
C GLY A 145 3.30 -1.85 -9.01
N GLY A 146 2.52 -2.85 -8.58
CA GLY A 146 1.61 -3.57 -9.47
C GLY A 146 0.41 -2.71 -9.90
N ALA A 147 -0.14 -1.89 -9.00
CA ALA A 147 -1.24 -0.96 -9.32
C ALA A 147 -0.79 0.13 -10.32
N ALA A 148 0.36 0.76 -10.09
CA ALA A 148 0.93 1.76 -11.00
C ALA A 148 1.23 1.16 -12.38
N LEU A 149 1.74 -0.08 -12.41
CA LEU A 149 2.06 -0.78 -13.63
C LEU A 149 0.82 -1.20 -14.42
N LEU A 150 -0.19 -1.76 -13.76
CA LEU A 150 -1.47 -2.04 -14.39
C LEU A 150 -2.12 -0.78 -14.97
N ALA A 151 -2.12 0.32 -14.21
CA ALA A 151 -2.68 1.59 -14.68
C ALA A 151 -1.96 2.12 -15.93
N THR A 152 -0.63 2.06 -15.95
CA THR A 152 0.19 2.57 -17.06
C THR A 152 0.21 1.64 -18.28
N GLU A 153 0.17 0.32 -18.08
CA GLU A 153 0.09 -0.68 -19.17
C GLU A 153 -1.26 -0.63 -19.90
N ASN A 154 -2.35 -0.32 -19.19
CA ASN A 154 -3.69 -0.20 -19.77
C ASN A 154 -4.01 1.23 -20.26
N ALA A 155 -3.08 2.19 -20.12
CA ALA A 155 -3.29 3.58 -20.50
C ALA A 155 -3.24 3.80 -22.03
N PRO A 156 -4.03 4.74 -22.57
CA PRO A 156 -3.89 5.20 -23.95
C PRO A 156 -2.48 5.74 -24.26
N ALA A 157 -2.07 5.65 -25.53
CA ALA A 157 -0.84 6.28 -26.00
C ALA A 157 -0.81 7.76 -25.58
N LYS A 158 0.35 8.24 -25.10
CA LYS A 158 0.60 9.60 -24.58
C LYS A 158 -0.15 9.98 -23.28
N LYS A 159 -0.93 9.08 -22.66
CA LYS A 159 -1.65 9.34 -21.39
C LYS A 159 -1.16 8.53 -20.18
N ARG A 160 -0.02 7.86 -20.29
CA ARG A 160 0.55 7.00 -19.23
C ARG A 160 0.75 7.73 -17.92
N ALA A 161 1.28 8.96 -17.94
CA ALA A 161 1.49 9.77 -16.74
C ALA A 161 0.17 10.06 -15.99
N LEU A 162 -0.87 10.45 -16.73
CA LEU A 162 -2.19 10.72 -16.16
C LEU A 162 -2.83 9.48 -15.55
N TYR A 163 -2.67 8.31 -16.18
CA TYR A 163 -3.23 7.06 -15.64
C TYR A 163 -2.42 6.57 -14.43
N GLY A 164 -1.10 6.76 -14.45
CA GLY A 164 -0.21 6.46 -13.33
C GLY A 164 -0.41 7.36 -12.11
N SER A 165 -1.06 8.53 -12.25
CA SER A 165 -1.37 9.39 -11.10
C SER A 165 -2.61 8.97 -10.31
N PHE A 166 -3.53 8.19 -10.89
CA PHE A 166 -4.73 7.76 -10.18
C PHE A 166 -4.46 6.89 -8.94
N PRO A 167 -3.56 5.88 -8.97
CA PRO A 167 -3.17 5.18 -7.75
C PRO A 167 -2.73 6.13 -6.62
N GLN A 168 -2.02 7.21 -6.96
CA GLN A 168 -1.53 8.19 -5.99
C GLN A 168 -2.64 8.93 -5.26
N LEU A 169 -3.81 9.10 -5.90
CA LEU A 169 -5.00 9.69 -5.26
C LEU A 169 -5.59 8.77 -4.19
N GLY A 170 -5.24 7.49 -4.17
CA GLY A 170 -5.67 6.57 -3.11
C GLY A 170 -5.12 6.98 -1.73
N ALA A 171 -3.91 7.55 -1.66
CA ALA A 171 -3.30 7.96 -0.40
C ALA A 171 -4.12 8.99 0.38
N PRO A 172 -4.51 10.16 -0.18
CA PRO A 172 -5.35 11.12 0.54
C PRO A 172 -6.74 10.57 0.84
N ILE A 173 -7.32 9.73 -0.02
CA ILE A 173 -8.62 9.10 0.24
C ILE A 173 -8.53 8.19 1.48
N GLY A 174 -7.53 7.31 1.53
CA GLY A 174 -7.29 6.44 2.68
C GLY A 174 -7.05 7.23 3.97
N PHE A 175 -6.34 8.36 3.88
CA PHE A 175 -6.12 9.26 5.01
C PHE A 175 -7.42 9.80 5.60
N PHE A 176 -8.33 10.32 4.76
CA PHE A 176 -9.61 10.87 5.22
C PHE A 176 -10.49 9.79 5.84
N PHE A 177 -10.57 8.61 5.24
CA PHE A 177 -11.37 7.52 5.81
C PHE A 177 -10.78 6.98 7.11
N ALA A 178 -9.45 6.82 7.20
CA ALA A 178 -8.81 6.33 8.42
C ALA A 178 -9.01 7.29 9.60
N ASN A 179 -8.64 8.56 9.42
CA ASN A 179 -8.77 9.57 10.46
C ASN A 179 -10.23 9.91 10.74
N GLY A 180 -11.08 9.96 9.71
CA GLY A 180 -12.52 10.16 9.87
C GLY A 180 -13.17 9.04 10.69
N THR A 181 -12.75 7.79 10.52
CA THR A 181 -13.25 6.66 11.33
C THR A 181 -12.81 6.79 12.79
N PHE A 182 -11.54 7.10 13.05
CA PHE A 182 -11.05 7.34 14.41
C PHE A 182 -11.77 8.52 15.07
N LEU A 183 -11.89 9.64 14.37
CA LEU A 183 -12.60 10.83 14.85
C LEU A 183 -14.07 10.52 15.18
N LEU A 184 -14.76 9.80 14.29
CA LEU A 184 -16.14 9.39 14.51
C LEU A 184 -16.27 8.49 15.75
N LEU A 185 -15.38 7.52 15.91
CA LEU A 185 -15.38 6.63 17.08
C LEU A 185 -15.08 7.39 18.38
N SER A 186 -14.11 8.31 18.37
CA SER A 186 -13.80 9.16 19.52
C SER A 186 -14.92 10.14 19.87
N TRP A 187 -15.79 10.49 18.91
CA TRP A 187 -16.96 11.33 19.18
C TRP A 187 -18.17 10.53 19.70
N LEU A 188 -18.32 9.27 19.26
CA LEU A 188 -19.44 8.41 19.64
C LEU A 188 -19.23 7.62 20.94
N LEU A 189 -17.97 7.36 21.31
CA LEU A 189 -17.60 6.52 22.45
C LEU A 189 -16.94 7.36 23.55
N ASP A 190 -17.12 6.94 24.80
CA ASP A 190 -16.28 7.45 25.89
C ASP A 190 -14.86 6.84 25.83
N ASP A 191 -13.92 7.44 26.58
CA ASP A 191 -12.51 7.02 26.57
C ASP A 191 -12.32 5.55 26.97
N GLN A 192 -13.13 5.04 27.89
CA GLN A 192 -13.05 3.67 28.37
C GLN A 192 -13.54 2.68 27.30
N GLN A 193 -14.65 2.99 26.63
CA GLN A 193 -15.18 2.23 25.50
C GLN A 193 -14.22 2.25 24.32
N PHE A 194 -13.66 3.41 24.01
CA PHE A 194 -12.69 3.56 22.93
C PHE A 194 -11.45 2.69 23.16
N MET A 195 -10.86 2.76 24.37
CA MET A 195 -9.65 2.00 24.71
C MET A 195 -9.90 0.50 24.88
N SER A 196 -11.10 0.09 25.27
CA SER A 196 -11.44 -1.33 25.44
C SER A 196 -11.69 -2.04 24.10
N TRP A 197 -12.51 -1.46 23.22
CA TRP A 197 -12.87 -2.09 21.94
C TRP A 197 -12.99 -1.14 20.76
N GLY A 198 -13.27 0.15 20.97
CA GLY A 198 -13.51 1.10 19.88
C GLY A 198 -12.38 1.18 18.87
N TRP A 199 -11.12 1.20 19.34
CA TRP A 199 -9.95 1.24 18.46
C TRP A 199 -9.80 0.01 17.55
N ARG A 200 -10.43 -1.13 17.87
CA ARG A 200 -10.36 -2.36 17.07
C ARG A 200 -11.24 -2.28 15.82
N VAL A 201 -12.29 -1.44 15.86
CA VAL A 201 -13.30 -1.35 14.81
C VAL A 201 -12.71 -1.03 13.44
N PRO A 202 -11.82 -0.04 13.24
CA PRO A 202 -11.26 0.26 11.93
C PRO A 202 -10.46 -0.91 11.34
N PHE A 203 -9.75 -1.67 12.18
CA PHE A 203 -8.97 -2.84 11.75
C PHE A 203 -9.86 -4.01 11.30
N ILE A 204 -10.98 -4.24 11.99
CA ILE A 204 -11.93 -5.29 11.62
C ILE A 204 -12.75 -4.85 10.40
N LEU A 205 -13.15 -3.58 10.34
CA LEU A 205 -13.85 -2.99 9.19
C LEU A 205 -13.03 -3.09 7.90
N SER A 206 -11.70 -3.06 8.01
CA SER A 206 -10.80 -3.33 6.87
C SER A 206 -11.10 -4.66 6.17
N ALA A 207 -11.66 -5.68 6.86
CA ALA A 207 -12.08 -6.92 6.20
C ALA A 207 -13.06 -6.66 5.04
N ILE A 208 -14.02 -5.74 5.22
CA ILE A 208 -14.98 -5.36 4.18
C ILE A 208 -14.25 -4.66 3.02
N LEU A 209 -13.34 -3.75 3.34
CA LEU A 209 -12.53 -3.04 2.35
C LEU A 209 -11.66 -4.00 1.54
N VAL A 210 -11.04 -4.97 2.19
CA VAL A 210 -10.23 -6.03 1.56
C VAL A 210 -11.09 -6.91 0.67
N ILE A 211 -12.31 -7.27 1.07
CA ILE A 211 -13.25 -8.02 0.22
C ILE A 211 -13.61 -7.21 -1.04
N ILE A 212 -13.89 -5.91 -0.88
CA ILE A 212 -14.16 -5.02 -2.03
C ILE A 212 -12.94 -4.96 -2.94
N GLY A 213 -11.75 -4.75 -2.38
CA GLY A 213 -10.48 -4.73 -3.13
C GLY A 213 -10.23 -6.04 -3.86
N LEU A 214 -10.51 -7.18 -3.22
CA LEU A 214 -10.36 -8.51 -3.79
C LEU A 214 -11.32 -8.71 -4.96
N TYR A 215 -12.60 -8.39 -4.78
CA TYR A 215 -13.61 -8.47 -5.84
C TYR A 215 -13.18 -7.66 -7.07
N VAL A 216 -12.76 -6.41 -6.82
CA VAL A 216 -12.33 -5.51 -7.88
C VAL A 216 -11.09 -6.06 -8.61
N ARG A 217 -10.10 -6.62 -7.91
CA ARG A 217 -8.89 -7.22 -8.51
C ARG A 217 -9.15 -8.52 -9.26
N VAL A 218 -9.98 -9.40 -8.70
CA VAL A 218 -10.36 -10.66 -9.37
C VAL A 218 -11.15 -10.38 -10.64
N SER A 219 -11.86 -9.25 -10.71
CA SER A 219 -12.60 -8.81 -11.89
C SER A 219 -11.73 -8.24 -13.02
N LEU A 220 -10.42 -8.06 -12.81
CA LEU A 220 -9.47 -7.63 -13.84
C LEU A 220 -8.91 -8.84 -14.62
N HIS A 221 -8.73 -8.68 -15.93
CA HIS A 221 -8.00 -9.59 -16.79
C HIS A 221 -6.49 -9.32 -16.72
N GLU A 222 -5.68 -10.33 -17.02
CA GLU A 222 -4.24 -10.15 -17.17
C GLU A 222 -3.91 -9.14 -18.28
N SER A 223 -2.78 -8.44 -18.12
CA SER A 223 -2.33 -7.44 -19.08
C SER A 223 -2.06 -8.08 -20.46
N PRO A 224 -2.50 -7.46 -21.58
CA PRO A 224 -2.18 -7.95 -22.93
C PRO A 224 -0.67 -8.08 -23.18
N VAL A 225 0.12 -7.22 -22.53
CA VAL A 225 1.59 -7.26 -22.57
C VAL A 225 2.11 -8.53 -21.90
N PHE A 226 1.58 -8.86 -20.71
CA PHE A 226 1.93 -10.08 -19.99
C PHE A 226 1.48 -11.34 -20.74
N ALA A 227 0.26 -11.33 -21.30
CA ALA A 227 -0.25 -12.43 -22.12
C ALA A 227 0.65 -12.71 -23.34
N LYS A 228 1.18 -11.67 -23.97
CA LYS A 228 2.13 -11.80 -25.09
C LYS A 228 3.47 -12.41 -24.65
N VAL A 229 4.05 -11.94 -23.54
CA VAL A 229 5.30 -12.51 -22.98
C VAL A 229 5.13 -13.98 -22.60
N LYS A 230 3.98 -14.34 -22.00
CA LYS A 230 3.64 -15.73 -21.65
C LYS A 230 3.51 -16.61 -22.90
N LYS A 231 2.86 -16.12 -23.95
CA LYS A 231 2.71 -16.82 -25.24
C LYS A 231 4.06 -17.02 -25.94
N GLU A 232 4.97 -16.06 -25.83
CA GLU A 232 6.32 -16.13 -26.40
C GLU A 232 7.31 -16.94 -25.55
N LYS A 233 6.91 -17.47 -24.38
CA LYS A 233 7.78 -18.16 -23.41
C LYS A 233 9.04 -17.38 -23.01
N LYS A 234 9.01 -16.05 -23.13
CA LYS A 234 10.12 -15.14 -22.76
C LYS A 234 10.14 -14.76 -21.28
N GLN A 235 9.52 -15.58 -20.43
CA GLN A 235 9.51 -15.34 -18.99
C GLN A 235 10.92 -15.58 -18.42
N VAL A 236 11.49 -14.55 -17.82
CA VAL A 236 12.81 -14.62 -17.19
C VAL A 236 12.69 -15.39 -15.87
N LYS A 237 13.55 -16.39 -15.64
CA LYS A 237 13.49 -17.25 -14.45
C LYS A 237 13.81 -16.50 -13.15
N VAL A 238 14.67 -15.47 -13.20
CA VAL A 238 15.06 -14.65 -12.04
C VAL A 238 15.02 -13.15 -12.42
N PRO A 239 13.83 -12.52 -12.45
CA PRO A 239 13.67 -11.13 -12.90
C PRO A 239 14.54 -10.12 -12.16
N ILE A 240 14.64 -10.23 -10.83
CA ILE A 240 15.46 -9.33 -10.00
C ILE A 240 16.95 -9.49 -10.31
N GLY A 241 17.41 -10.73 -10.47
CA GLY A 241 18.80 -11.02 -10.84
C GLY A 241 19.14 -10.41 -12.19
N THR A 242 18.26 -10.54 -13.18
CA THR A 242 18.41 -9.91 -14.50
C THR A 242 18.38 -8.39 -14.42
N LEU A 243 17.50 -7.79 -13.63
CA LEU A 243 17.43 -6.34 -13.44
C LEU A 243 18.75 -5.78 -12.89
N LEU A 244 19.28 -6.40 -11.83
CA LEU A 244 20.50 -5.93 -11.16
C LEU A 244 21.78 -6.21 -11.97
N THR A 245 21.80 -7.26 -12.78
CA THR A 245 22.98 -7.64 -13.57
C THR A 245 22.99 -7.05 -14.97
N GLN A 246 21.84 -7.01 -15.66
CA GLN A 246 21.75 -6.56 -17.06
C GLN A 246 21.31 -5.10 -17.18
N TYR A 247 20.61 -4.56 -16.17
CA TYR A 247 20.09 -3.17 -16.20
C TYR A 247 20.45 -2.37 -14.93
N PRO A 248 21.70 -2.40 -14.42
CA PRO A 248 22.08 -1.70 -13.19
C PRO A 248 21.92 -0.18 -13.30
N GLY A 249 22.26 0.41 -14.46
CA GLY A 249 22.14 1.86 -14.69
C GLY A 249 20.68 2.35 -14.65
N ALA A 250 19.76 1.62 -15.29
CA ALA A 250 18.33 1.95 -15.25
C ALA A 250 17.74 1.77 -13.85
N THR A 251 18.20 0.76 -13.11
CA THR A 251 17.78 0.51 -11.72
C THR A 251 18.22 1.66 -10.81
N LEU A 252 19.50 2.02 -10.84
CA LEU A 252 20.05 3.15 -10.08
C LEU A 252 19.31 4.44 -10.41
N LEU A 253 19.12 4.75 -11.69
CA LEU A 253 18.43 5.96 -12.12
C LEU A 253 16.98 5.99 -11.61
N GLY A 254 16.25 4.87 -11.73
CA GLY A 254 14.89 4.74 -11.21
C GLY A 254 14.79 4.95 -9.70
N THR A 255 15.73 4.36 -8.93
CA THR A 255 15.81 4.56 -7.47
C THR A 255 16.07 6.02 -7.12
N PHE A 256 17.00 6.69 -7.80
CA PHE A 256 17.32 8.10 -7.52
C PHE A 256 16.20 9.06 -7.93
N ILE A 257 15.49 8.79 -9.02
CA ILE A 257 14.29 9.57 -9.41
C ILE A 257 13.23 9.48 -8.30
N MET A 258 13.00 8.28 -7.76
CA MET A 258 12.01 8.10 -6.69
C MET A 258 12.48 8.74 -5.38
N LEU A 259 13.76 8.61 -5.05
CA LEU A 259 14.37 9.27 -3.89
C LEU A 259 14.22 10.79 -3.97
N ALA A 260 14.48 11.41 -5.13
CA ALA A 260 14.27 12.84 -5.33
C ALA A 260 12.80 13.24 -5.10
N THR A 261 11.86 12.41 -5.57
CA THR A 261 10.41 12.67 -5.40
C THR A 261 9.99 12.64 -3.93
N TYR A 262 10.42 11.63 -3.17
CA TYR A 262 10.12 11.55 -1.73
C TYR A 262 10.86 12.62 -0.92
N THR A 263 12.10 12.94 -1.27
CA THR A 263 12.84 14.04 -0.64
C THR A 263 12.13 15.37 -0.84
N LEU A 264 11.68 15.69 -2.06
CA LEU A 264 10.89 16.89 -2.33
C LEU A 264 9.58 16.90 -1.54
N PHE A 265 8.88 15.76 -1.48
CA PHE A 265 7.66 15.64 -0.68
C PHE A 265 7.92 15.97 0.80
N TYR A 266 8.96 15.39 1.42
CA TYR A 266 9.28 15.65 2.83
C TYR A 266 9.83 17.07 3.07
N ILE A 267 10.61 17.63 2.14
CA ILE A 267 11.05 19.04 2.23
C ILE A 267 9.84 19.97 2.20
N MET A 268 8.89 19.75 1.30
CA MET A 268 7.72 20.61 1.15
C MET A 268 6.71 20.45 2.29
N THR A 269 6.52 19.24 2.82
CA THR A 269 5.47 18.98 3.82
C THR A 269 5.94 19.12 5.26
N VAL A 270 7.19 18.75 5.56
CA VAL A 270 7.72 18.75 6.93
C VAL A 270 8.66 19.93 7.15
N TYR A 271 9.67 20.10 6.28
CA TYR A 271 10.66 21.15 6.47
C TYR A 271 10.06 22.54 6.29
N ALA A 272 9.27 22.77 5.24
CA ALA A 272 8.65 24.08 5.03
C ALA A 272 7.73 24.49 6.20
N MET A 273 6.97 23.54 6.75
CA MET A 273 6.13 23.78 7.93
C MET A 273 6.97 24.06 9.17
N SER A 274 7.96 23.21 9.47
CA SER A 274 8.86 23.36 10.62
C SER A 274 9.67 24.66 10.56
N TYR A 275 10.24 25.00 9.41
CA TYR A 275 10.96 26.26 9.18
C TYR A 275 10.01 27.46 9.28
N GLY A 276 8.78 27.31 8.76
CA GLY A 276 7.73 28.32 8.87
C GLY A 276 7.40 28.69 10.32
N THR A 277 7.28 27.70 11.20
CA THR A 277 6.88 27.90 12.60
C THR A 277 8.05 28.12 13.56
N THR A 278 9.30 27.85 13.15
CA THR A 278 10.49 28.06 13.99
C THR A 278 10.76 29.55 14.17
N PRO A 279 11.03 30.04 15.40
CA PRO A 279 11.32 31.45 15.66
C PRO A 279 12.57 31.97 14.93
N ALA A 280 12.56 33.25 14.57
CA ALA A 280 13.74 33.92 14.02
C ALA A 280 14.91 33.93 15.04
N PRO A 281 16.17 33.80 14.59
CA PRO A 281 16.65 33.79 13.21
C PRO A 281 16.66 32.40 12.54
N ALA A 282 16.27 31.33 13.24
CA ALA A 282 16.35 29.96 12.74
C ALA A 282 15.19 29.56 11.81
N GLY A 283 14.11 30.34 11.76
CA GLY A 283 12.96 30.14 10.87
C GLY A 283 12.17 31.43 10.61
N LEU A 284 10.95 31.30 10.08
CA LEU A 284 10.08 32.43 9.68
C LEU A 284 9.19 32.96 10.81
N GLY A 285 9.06 32.24 11.93
CA GLY A 285 8.30 32.68 13.10
C GLY A 285 6.79 32.82 12.91
N PHE A 286 6.19 32.10 11.95
CA PHE A 286 4.74 32.11 11.77
C PHE A 286 4.04 31.51 13.00
N PRO A 287 3.00 32.17 13.55
CA PRO A 287 2.32 31.72 14.73
C PRO A 287 1.61 30.38 14.47
N VAL A 288 1.78 29.44 15.40
CA VAL A 288 1.09 28.14 15.35
C VAL A 288 -0.29 28.33 16.00
N PRO A 289 -1.40 27.91 15.36
CA PRO A 289 -2.76 28.13 15.88
C PRO A 289 -3.08 27.50 17.25
N ALA A 290 -2.18 26.72 17.84
CA ALA A 290 -2.41 25.94 19.07
C ALA A 290 -1.49 26.32 20.26
N SER A 291 -0.67 27.37 20.16
CA SER A 291 0.21 27.79 21.28
C SER A 291 -0.30 28.98 22.08
N SER A 292 -1.61 29.24 22.06
CA SER A 292 -2.27 30.13 23.02
C SER A 292 -2.91 29.30 24.13
N GLY A 293 -2.07 28.74 25.00
CA GLY A 293 -2.51 27.96 26.16
C GLY A 293 -1.32 27.53 27.02
N CYS A 294 -1.11 28.30 28.10
CA CYS A 294 -0.05 28.23 29.12
C CYS A 294 1.30 28.87 28.76
#